data_AF-A0A6C0J283-F1
#
_entry.id   AF-A0A6C0J283-F1
#
_cell.length_a   1.000
_cell.length_b   1.000
_cell.length_c   1.000
_cell.angle_alpha   90.00
_cell.angle_beta   90.00
_cell.angle_gamma   90.00
#
_symmetry.space_group_name_H-M   'P 1'
#
loop_
_entity.id
_entity.type
_entity.pdbx_description
1 polymer ?
#
loop_
_entity_poly.entity_id
_entity_poly.type
_entity_poly.pdbx_seq_one_letter_code
_entity_poly.pdbx_strand_id
1 'polypeptide(L)'
;NGYTSNGEHIKLQDIYASSSHHKYPNWELPKGKRMAYELDACAAVREFKEETGIHHEILLDETNYKDIIFRGWDGLMYSHRFYFYEANEQITLYCDSYNYVQSSEVNKCGWFTYDDIKNKQLFKGMCTEQYKSTIELLDELFYCPPGIYPLI
;
A
#
# COMPACT_ATOMS: atom_id res chain seq x y z
N ASN A 1 31.94 -3.58 3.05
CA ASN A 1 30.79 -4.27 2.40
C ASN A 1 30.53 -3.64 1.04
N GLY A 2 31.09 -4.22 -0.01
CA GLY A 2 31.02 -3.80 -1.40
C GLY A 2 31.62 -4.89 -2.29
N TYR A 3 31.47 -4.80 -3.61
CA TYR A 3 32.10 -5.72 -4.56
C TYR A 3 32.99 -4.93 -5.52
N THR A 4 34.12 -5.52 -5.91
CA THR A 4 35.01 -4.92 -6.90
C THR A 4 34.71 -5.51 -8.27
N SER A 5 34.41 -4.65 -9.24
CA SER A 5 34.22 -5.04 -10.64
C SER A 5 35.03 -4.10 -11.53
N ASN A 6 35.82 -4.65 -12.44
CA ASN A 6 36.70 -3.89 -13.35
C ASN A 6 37.65 -2.88 -12.65
N GLY A 7 38.07 -3.18 -11.41
CA GLY A 7 38.95 -2.29 -10.64
C GLY A 7 38.23 -1.17 -9.89
N GLU A 8 36.92 -1.01 -10.06
CA GLU A 8 36.10 -0.09 -9.27
C GLU A 8 35.47 -0.81 -8.08
N HIS A 9 35.54 -0.19 -6.90
CA HIS A 9 34.90 -0.69 -5.69
C HIS A 9 33.49 -0.12 -5.57
N ILE A 10 32.48 -0.94 -5.87
CA ILE A 10 31.08 -0.55 -5.90
C ILE A 10 30.43 -0.92 -4.56
N LYS A 11 29.81 0.04 -3.89
CA LYS A 11 28.99 -0.23 -2.71
C LYS A 11 27.53 -0.36 -3.10
N LEU A 12 26.75 -1.08 -2.29
CA LEU A 12 25.32 -1.23 -2.48
C LEU A 12 24.59 0.12 -2.53
N GLN A 13 25.01 1.07 -1.69
CA GLN A 13 24.50 2.45 -1.67
C GLN A 13 24.70 3.18 -3.02
N ASP A 14 25.79 2.89 -3.74
CA ASP A 14 26.12 3.55 -5.00
C ASP A 14 25.22 3.00 -6.12
N ILE A 15 24.98 1.68 -6.11
CA ILE A 15 24.01 1.02 -7.00
C ILE A 15 22.60 1.54 -6.71
N TYR A 16 22.20 1.57 -5.44
CA TYR A 16 20.93 2.09 -4.98
C TYR A 16 20.76 3.52 -5.55
N ALA A 17 21.65 4.46 -5.20
CA ALA A 17 21.55 5.86 -5.65
C ALA A 17 21.53 6.04 -7.19
N SER A 18 22.17 5.15 -7.94
CA SER A 18 22.15 5.16 -9.41
C SER A 18 20.87 4.58 -10.03
N SER A 19 20.05 3.86 -9.26
CA SER A 19 18.80 3.26 -9.71
C SER A 19 17.67 4.28 -9.82
N SER A 20 16.77 4.09 -10.80
CA SER A 20 15.59 4.94 -10.99
C SER A 20 14.53 4.75 -9.90
N HIS A 21 14.62 3.71 -9.08
CA HIS A 21 13.65 3.33 -8.04
C HIS A 21 13.54 4.34 -6.88
N HIS A 22 14.40 5.36 -6.82
CA HIS A 22 14.38 6.36 -5.74
C HIS A 22 13.51 7.57 -6.05
N LYS A 23 13.04 7.69 -7.29
CA LYS A 23 12.41 8.93 -7.76
C LYS A 23 11.02 9.16 -7.18
N TYR A 24 10.35 8.12 -6.70
CA TYR A 24 9.01 8.21 -6.13
C TYR A 24 8.94 7.41 -4.83
N PRO A 25 8.19 7.89 -3.83
CA PRO A 25 7.94 7.09 -2.66
C PRO A 25 7.01 5.92 -3.05
N ASN A 26 7.35 4.71 -2.61
CA ASN A 26 6.57 3.51 -2.90
C ASN A 26 5.47 3.33 -1.85
N TRP A 27 4.58 4.32 -1.72
CA TRP A 27 3.40 4.12 -0.90
C TRP A 27 2.42 3.26 -1.67
N GLU A 28 1.79 2.34 -0.94
CA GLU A 28 0.75 1.46 -1.46
C GLU A 28 -0.35 1.32 -0.40
N LEU A 29 -1.51 0.81 -0.82
CA LEU A 29 -2.52 0.36 0.13
C LEU A 29 -2.07 -0.94 0.79
N PRO A 30 -2.45 -1.20 2.06
CA PRO A 30 -2.05 -2.41 2.76
C PRO A 30 -2.50 -3.67 2.03
N LYS A 31 -1.59 -4.64 1.86
CA LYS A 31 -1.85 -5.87 1.11
C LYS A 31 -0.81 -6.93 1.42
N GLY A 32 -1.18 -8.19 1.16
CA GLY A 32 -0.19 -9.25 1.06
C GLY A 32 -0.80 -10.54 0.58
N LYS A 33 0.00 -11.61 0.66
CA LYS A 33 -0.34 -12.87 0.03
C LYS A 33 -1.22 -13.69 0.95
N ARG A 34 -2.41 -14.02 0.46
CA ARG A 34 -3.31 -14.95 1.14
C ARG A 34 -2.64 -16.29 1.43
N MET A 35 -2.77 -16.75 2.67
CA MET A 35 -2.29 -18.06 3.08
C MET A 35 -3.23 -19.18 2.61
N ALA A 36 -2.72 -20.41 2.55
CA ALA A 36 -3.56 -21.56 2.20
C ALA A 36 -4.71 -21.69 3.22
N TYR A 37 -5.93 -21.90 2.71
CA TYR A 37 -7.16 -22.05 3.50
C TYR A 37 -7.61 -20.80 4.29
N GLU A 38 -6.96 -19.65 4.09
CA GLU A 38 -7.38 -18.36 4.64
C GLU A 38 -8.47 -17.74 3.75
N LEU A 39 -9.49 -17.12 4.35
CA LEU A 39 -10.48 -16.31 3.63
C LEU A 39 -9.85 -14.98 3.20
N ASP A 40 -10.28 -14.43 2.06
CA ASP A 40 -9.74 -13.16 1.53
C ASP A 40 -9.88 -12.00 2.54
N ALA A 41 -11.01 -11.91 3.24
CA ALA A 41 -11.22 -10.88 4.28
C ALA A 41 -10.31 -11.08 5.49
N CYS A 42 -10.08 -12.32 5.93
CA CYS A 42 -9.13 -12.62 7.02
C CYS A 42 -7.70 -12.24 6.64
N ALA A 43 -7.30 -12.53 5.40
CA ALA A 43 -6.00 -12.10 4.89
C ALA A 43 -5.89 -10.57 4.91
N ALA A 44 -6.89 -9.84 4.40
CA ALA A 44 -6.89 -8.38 4.41
C ALA A 44 -6.72 -7.80 5.82
N VAL A 45 -7.42 -8.36 6.83
CA VAL A 45 -7.26 -7.95 8.24
C VAL A 45 -5.85 -8.26 8.76
N ARG A 46 -5.32 -9.47 8.50
CA ARG A 46 -3.99 -9.87 8.96
C ARG A 46 -2.90 -8.97 8.36
N GLU A 47 -2.90 -8.79 7.05
CA GLU A 47 -1.92 -7.96 6.33
C GLU A 47 -1.99 -6.51 6.81
N PHE A 48 -3.19 -5.95 6.95
CA PHE A 48 -3.36 -4.60 7.51
C PHE A 48 -2.73 -4.49 8.91
N LYS A 49 -2.94 -5.48 9.79
CA LYS A 49 -2.34 -5.49 11.14
C LYS A 49 -0.82 -5.66 11.10
N GLU A 50 -0.30 -6.54 10.26
CA GLU A 50 1.13 -6.78 10.09
C GLU A 50 1.86 -5.53 9.58
N GLU A 51 1.26 -4.80 8.63
CA GLU A 51 1.85 -3.62 8.01
C GLU A 51 1.65 -2.32 8.80
N THR A 52 0.64 -2.24 9.67
CA THR A 52 0.30 -1.01 10.42
C THR A 52 0.47 -1.10 11.94
N GLY A 53 0.81 -2.28 12.47
CA GLY A 53 0.98 -2.49 13.91
C GLY A 53 -0.31 -2.41 14.73
N ILE A 54 -1.47 -2.43 14.08
CA ILE A 54 -2.76 -2.36 14.76
C ILE A 54 -3.11 -3.70 15.43
N HIS A 55 -3.65 -3.62 16.65
CA HIS A 55 -4.19 -4.78 17.38
C HIS A 55 -5.71 -4.75 17.58
N HIS A 56 -6.38 -3.69 17.08
CA HIS A 56 -7.84 -3.55 17.17
C HIS A 56 -8.59 -4.70 16.49
N GLU A 57 -9.79 -5.00 16.96
CA GLU A 57 -10.66 -5.97 16.32
C GLU A 57 -11.31 -5.35 15.08
N ILE A 58 -11.09 -5.94 13.92
CA ILE A 58 -11.63 -5.46 12.64
C ILE A 58 -12.55 -6.54 12.14
N LEU A 59 -13.82 -6.19 11.96
CA LEU A 59 -14.83 -7.03 11.34
C LEU A 59 -15.18 -6.41 9.99
N LEU A 60 -14.95 -7.16 8.93
CA LEU A 60 -15.25 -6.74 7.57
C LEU A 60 -16.57 -7.34 7.11
N ASP A 61 -17.33 -6.57 6.33
CA ASP A 61 -18.38 -7.14 5.49
C ASP A 61 -17.71 -7.87 4.32
N GLU A 62 -17.78 -9.21 4.31
CA GLU A 62 -17.15 -10.03 3.27
C GLU A 62 -17.72 -9.79 1.86
N THR A 63 -18.88 -9.15 1.75
CA THR A 63 -19.51 -8.80 0.47
C THR A 63 -19.11 -7.42 -0.04
N ASN A 64 -18.55 -6.57 0.83
CA ASN A 64 -18.17 -5.20 0.49
C ASN A 64 -16.67 -5.11 0.17
N TYR A 65 -16.33 -5.44 -1.08
CA TYR A 65 -14.96 -5.40 -1.58
C TYR A 65 -14.87 -4.85 -3.01
N LYS A 66 -13.66 -4.44 -3.39
CA LYS A 66 -13.31 -4.03 -4.76
C LYS A 66 -12.03 -4.72 -5.19
N ASP A 67 -12.02 -5.21 -6.43
CA ASP A 67 -10.84 -5.86 -7.02
C ASP A 67 -10.12 -4.86 -7.94
N ILE A 68 -8.79 -4.75 -7.79
CA ILE A 68 -7.90 -4.07 -8.73
C ILE A 68 -7.11 -5.13 -9.47
N ILE A 69 -7.31 -5.21 -10.79
CA ILE A 69 -6.64 -6.17 -11.68
C ILE A 69 -5.73 -5.39 -12.63
N PHE A 70 -4.47 -5.81 -12.73
CA PHE A 70 -3.47 -5.12 -13.54
C PHE A 70 -2.36 -6.06 -14.02
N ARG A 71 -1.64 -5.64 -15.05
CA ARG A 71 -0.41 -6.30 -15.47
C ARG A 71 0.80 -5.74 -14.72
N GLY A 72 1.53 -6.63 -14.05
CA GLY A 72 2.77 -6.29 -13.37
C GLY A 72 3.92 -6.00 -14.35
N TRP A 73 5.02 -5.49 -13.81
CA TRP A 73 6.22 -5.18 -14.58
C TRP A 73 6.89 -6.43 -15.20
N ASP A 74 6.65 -7.61 -14.60
CA ASP A 74 7.10 -8.91 -15.09
C ASP A 74 6.17 -9.49 -16.19
N GLY A 75 5.10 -8.77 -16.52
CA GLY A 75 4.13 -9.17 -17.53
C GLY A 75 3.04 -10.11 -17.02
N LEU A 76 3.06 -10.54 -15.75
CA LEU A 76 2.02 -11.37 -15.15
C LEU A 76 0.79 -10.54 -14.79
N MET A 77 -0.37 -11.21 -14.70
CA MET A 77 -1.60 -10.59 -14.22
C MET A 77 -1.69 -10.73 -12.71
N TYR A 78 -1.96 -9.63 -12.05
CA TYR A 78 -2.18 -9.54 -10.60
C TYR A 78 -3.61 -9.12 -10.32
N SER A 79 -4.12 -9.56 -9.17
CA SER A 79 -5.41 -9.13 -8.64
C SER A 79 -5.23 -8.85 -7.15
N HIS A 80 -5.62 -7.65 -6.72
CA HIS A 80 -5.72 -7.29 -5.32
C HIS A 80 -7.17 -7.06 -4.97
N ARG A 81 -7.65 -7.74 -3.92
CA ARG A 81 -8.98 -7.51 -3.35
C ARG A 81 -8.84 -6.60 -2.13
N PHE A 82 -9.49 -5.46 -2.17
CA PHE A 82 -9.56 -4.50 -1.06
C PHE A 82 -10.93 -4.54 -0.42
N TYR A 83 -10.95 -4.54 0.91
CA TYR A 83 -12.15 -4.43 1.73
C TYR A 83 -12.19 -3.06 2.39
N PHE A 84 -13.41 -2.60 2.70
CA PHE A 84 -13.63 -1.31 3.35
C PHE A 84 -13.99 -1.51 4.81
N TYR A 85 -13.37 -0.70 5.66
CA TYR A 85 -13.62 -0.69 7.09
C TYR A 85 -13.75 0.76 7.56
N GLU A 86 -14.84 1.03 8.29
CA GLU A 86 -15.07 2.30 8.95
C GLU A 86 -14.79 2.12 10.46
N ALA A 87 -13.84 2.88 10.98
CA ALA A 87 -13.50 2.86 12.39
C ALA A 87 -14.35 3.90 13.14
N ASN A 88 -14.86 3.53 14.32
CA ASN A 88 -15.61 4.47 15.18
C ASN A 88 -14.74 5.59 15.75
N GLU A 89 -13.42 5.40 15.75
CA GLU A 89 -12.43 6.36 16.23
C GLU A 89 -11.17 6.29 15.39
N GLN A 90 -10.35 7.35 15.43
CA GLN A 90 -9.10 7.39 14.69
C GLN A 90 -8.11 6.38 15.28
N ILE A 91 -7.75 5.37 14.48
CA ILE A 91 -6.80 4.35 14.90
C ILE A 91 -5.37 4.89 14.83
N THR A 92 -4.58 4.66 15.86
CA THR A 92 -3.15 4.99 15.84
C THR A 92 -2.38 3.92 15.07
N LEU A 93 -1.66 4.34 14.01
CA LEU A 93 -0.78 3.45 13.25
C LEU A 93 0.60 3.42 13.90
N TYR A 94 1.24 2.26 13.88
CA TYR A 94 2.57 2.07 14.42
C TYR A 94 3.44 1.25 13.45
N CYS A 95 4.62 1.78 13.15
CA CYS A 95 5.62 1.11 12.34
C CYS A 95 6.86 0.81 13.19
N ASP A 96 7.03 -0.47 13.55
CA ASP A 96 8.12 -0.97 14.37
C ASP A 96 9.28 -1.46 13.52
N SER A 97 10.39 -0.72 13.54
CA SER A 97 11.62 -1.14 12.85
C SER A 97 12.25 -2.41 13.42
N TYR A 98 11.86 -2.84 14.62
CA TYR A 98 12.33 -4.09 15.25
C TYR A 98 11.41 -5.28 14.98
N ASN A 99 10.19 -5.05 14.49
CA ASN A 99 9.33 -6.13 14.02
C ASN A 99 9.81 -6.58 12.64
N TYR A 100 10.35 -7.80 12.55
CA TYR A 100 10.89 -8.32 11.29
C TYR A 100 9.85 -8.35 10.16
N VAL A 101 8.61 -8.76 10.46
CA VAL A 101 7.54 -8.86 9.46
C VAL A 101 7.25 -7.49 8.85
N GLN A 102 7.09 -6.48 9.72
CA GLN A 102 6.81 -5.13 9.28
C GLN A 102 8.02 -4.48 8.61
N SER A 103 9.20 -4.57 9.22
CA SER A 103 10.43 -3.93 8.72
C SER A 103 10.96 -4.50 7.40
N SER A 104 10.58 -5.72 7.01
CA SER A 104 10.94 -6.29 5.72
C SER A 104 10.17 -5.68 4.54
N GLU A 105 8.98 -5.12 4.78
CA GLU A 105 8.07 -4.66 3.72
C GLU A 105 7.68 -3.19 3.86
N VAL A 106 7.57 -2.69 5.10
CA VAL A 106 7.07 -1.36 5.43
C VAL A 106 8.16 -0.53 6.10
N ASN A 107 8.49 0.61 5.46
CA ASN A 107 9.34 1.62 6.07
C ASN A 107 8.54 2.58 6.96
N LYS A 108 7.36 3.01 6.47
CA LYS A 108 6.46 3.96 7.13
C LYS A 108 5.01 3.64 6.78
N CYS A 109 4.13 3.98 7.71
CA CYS A 109 2.68 3.91 7.60
C CYS A 109 2.10 5.26 8.05
N GLY A 110 0.95 5.65 7.50
CA GLY A 110 0.34 6.94 7.80
C GLY A 110 -1.07 7.05 7.26
N TRP A 111 -1.90 7.82 7.97
CA TRP A 111 -3.20 8.27 7.46
C TRP A 111 -2.99 9.45 6.53
N PHE A 112 -3.65 9.42 5.37
CA PHE A 112 -3.60 10.48 4.37
C PHE A 112 -5.02 10.77 3.91
N THR A 113 -5.34 12.06 3.75
CA THR A 113 -6.57 12.45 3.06
C THR A 113 -6.48 12.10 1.57
N TYR A 114 -7.61 12.04 0.88
CA TYR A 114 -7.58 11.81 -0.56
C TYR A 114 -6.81 12.91 -1.31
N ASP A 115 -6.93 14.16 -0.85
CA ASP A 115 -6.17 15.29 -1.37
C ASP A 115 -4.66 15.15 -1.09
N ASP A 116 -4.27 14.65 0.08
CA ASP A 116 -2.86 14.35 0.37
C ASP A 116 -2.28 13.35 -0.63
N ILE A 117 -3.03 12.27 -0.94
CA ILE A 117 -2.60 11.23 -1.90
C ILE A 117 -2.33 11.86 -3.28
N LYS A 118 -3.24 12.70 -3.76
CA LYS A 118 -3.11 13.40 -5.06
C LYS A 118 -1.97 14.41 -5.05
N ASN A 119 -1.93 15.29 -4.05
CA ASN A 119 -0.97 16.40 -3.98
C ASN A 119 0.47 15.90 -3.79
N LYS A 120 0.66 14.87 -2.95
CA LYS A 120 1.98 14.27 -2.69
C LYS A 120 2.35 13.17 -3.69
N GLN A 121 1.44 12.82 -4.60
CA GLN A 121 1.62 11.78 -5.62
C GLN A 121 2.09 10.44 -5.02
N LEU A 122 1.47 10.04 -3.90
CA LEU A 122 1.96 8.94 -3.07
C LEU A 122 2.07 7.61 -3.82
N PHE A 123 1.16 7.35 -4.77
CA PHE A 123 1.08 6.08 -5.51
C PHE A 123 1.80 6.11 -6.86
N LYS A 124 2.56 7.17 -7.17
CA LYS A 124 3.22 7.32 -8.48
C LYS A 124 4.31 6.28 -8.76
N GLY A 125 4.78 5.56 -7.73
CA GLY A 125 5.70 4.43 -7.87
C GLY A 125 5.06 3.16 -8.45
N MET A 126 3.71 3.05 -8.44
CA MET A 126 3.00 1.89 -8.99
C MET A 126 3.14 1.81 -10.51
N CYS A 127 2.92 0.61 -11.07
CA CYS A 127 2.81 0.49 -12.52
C CYS A 127 1.59 1.27 -13.04
N THR A 128 1.63 1.70 -14.31
CA THR A 128 0.61 2.59 -14.88
C THR A 128 -0.82 2.06 -14.74
N GLU A 129 -1.02 0.76 -14.97
CA GLU A 129 -2.34 0.12 -14.87
C GLU A 129 -2.83 0.11 -13.41
N GLN A 130 -1.99 -0.35 -12.48
CA GLN A 130 -2.30 -0.37 -11.05
C GLN A 130 -2.60 1.03 -10.52
N TYR A 131 -1.76 2.02 -10.86
CA TYR A 131 -1.96 3.41 -10.47
C TYR A 131 -3.32 3.92 -10.92
N LYS A 132 -3.66 3.73 -12.20
CA LYS A 132 -4.92 4.19 -12.78
C LYS A 132 -6.12 3.59 -12.04
N SER A 133 -6.16 2.26 -11.89
CA SER A 133 -7.25 1.58 -11.20
C SER A 133 -7.36 1.97 -9.72
N THR A 134 -6.23 2.21 -9.06
CA THR A 134 -6.21 2.65 -7.66
C THR A 134 -6.79 4.05 -7.52
N ILE A 135 -6.44 4.97 -8.42
CA ILE A 135 -6.99 6.33 -8.40
C ILE A 135 -8.49 6.33 -8.73
N GLU A 136 -8.93 5.54 -9.72
CA GLU A 136 -10.35 5.38 -10.06
C GLU A 136 -11.17 4.83 -8.88
N LEU A 137 -10.64 3.84 -8.17
CA LEU A 137 -11.25 3.32 -6.95
C LEU A 137 -11.39 4.42 -5.88
N LEU A 138 -10.33 5.18 -5.63
CA LEU A 138 -10.37 6.24 -4.63
C LEU A 138 -11.27 7.42 -5.04
N ASP A 139 -11.32 7.74 -6.34
CA ASP A 139 -12.27 8.72 -6.86
C ASP A 139 -13.68 8.21 -6.58
N GLU A 140 -14.02 6.95 -6.87
CA GLU A 140 -15.36 6.40 -6.56
C GLU A 140 -15.74 6.53 -5.07
N LEU A 141 -14.81 6.21 -4.17
CA LEU A 141 -15.05 6.21 -2.73
C LEU A 141 -15.15 7.61 -2.11
N PHE A 142 -14.31 8.53 -2.59
CA PHE A 142 -14.17 9.87 -2.00
C PHE A 142 -14.71 10.97 -2.91
N TYR A 143 -15.41 10.62 -3.99
CA TYR A 143 -16.08 11.58 -4.85
C TYR A 143 -17.16 12.30 -4.05
N CYS A 144 -16.87 13.55 -3.71
CA CYS A 144 -17.85 14.49 -3.19
C CYS A 144 -18.36 15.30 -4.39
N PRO A 145 -19.58 15.05 -4.91
CA PRO A 145 -20.15 15.92 -5.94
C PRO A 145 -20.17 17.37 -5.41
N PRO A 146 -19.84 18.37 -6.25
CA PRO A 146 -19.88 19.76 -5.84
C PRO A 146 -21.27 20.11 -5.27
N GLY A 147 -21.33 20.58 -4.03
CA GLY A 147 -22.56 21.06 -3.39
C GLY A 147 -23.28 20.06 -2.47
N ILE A 148 -22.75 18.85 -2.25
CA ILE A 148 -23.22 17.95 -1.17
C ILE A 148 -22.13 17.87 -0.12
N TYR A 149 -22.18 18.75 0.88
CA TYR A 149 -21.37 18.58 2.08
C TYR A 149 -22.15 17.69 3.06
N PRO A 150 -21.60 16.56 3.50
CA PRO A 150 -22.21 15.83 4.61
C PRO A 150 -22.27 16.77 5.81
N LEU A 151 -23.46 16.87 6.41
CA LEU A 151 -23.63 17.48 7.72
C LEU A 151 -22.91 16.57 8.72
N ILE A 152 -21.69 16.94 9.09
CA ILE A 152 -21.02 16.48 10.31
C ILE A 152 -21.29 17.49 11.42
#